data_AF-A0A7J6WMI4-F1
#
_entry.id   AF-A0A7J6WMI4-F1
#
_cell.length_a   1.000
_cell.length_b   1.000
_cell.length_c   1.000
_cell.angle_alpha   90.00
_cell.angle_beta   90.00
_cell.angle_gamma   90.00
#
_symmetry.space_group_name_H-M   'P 1'
#
loop_
_entity.id
_entity.type
_entity.pdbx_description
1 polymer ?
#
loop_
_entity_poly.entity_id
_entity_poly.type
_entity_poly.pdbx_seq_one_letter_code
_entity_poly.pdbx_strand_id
1 'polypeptide(L)'
;RPLSTEDYYQRATLDYDGVFRQYTYPKSSPSNGSWSASRWSILPDICQATFGDWGSGVCGFNSYCKQNENQRPECLCPPGYSYTDPKNTFNGCKPNFVQQVCETDERRRVDGFEMQ
;
A
#
# COMPACT_ATOMS: atom_id res chain seq x y z
N ARG A 1 -15.86 -16.00 12.80
CA ARG A 1 -17.34 -16.11 12.80
C ARG A 1 -17.92 -14.73 12.51
N PRO A 2 -18.76 -14.55 11.48
CA PRO A 2 -19.37 -13.25 11.20
C PRO A 2 -20.32 -12.85 12.36
N LEU A 3 -20.39 -11.55 12.66
CA LEU A 3 -21.26 -10.99 13.68
C LEU A 3 -22.74 -11.05 13.22
N SER A 4 -23.68 -11.04 14.18
CA SER A 4 -25.11 -11.07 13.88
C SER A 4 -25.56 -9.82 13.11
N THR A 5 -26.38 -10.00 12.09
CA THR A 5 -27.03 -8.91 11.34
C THR A 5 -28.18 -8.27 12.12
N GLU A 6 -28.64 -8.89 13.21
CA GLU A 6 -29.61 -8.30 14.14
C GLU A 6 -28.97 -7.14 14.89
N ASP A 7 -27.77 -7.33 15.42
CA ASP A 7 -27.06 -6.37 16.28
C ASP A 7 -26.13 -5.41 15.52
N TYR A 8 -25.72 -5.76 14.29
CA TYR A 8 -24.72 -4.99 13.52
C TYR A 8 -25.17 -4.67 12.11
N TYR A 9 -24.86 -3.45 11.65
CA TYR A 9 -24.76 -3.15 10.22
C TYR A 9 -23.46 -3.71 9.68
N GLN A 10 -23.48 -4.21 8.46
CA GLN A 10 -22.31 -4.79 7.79
C GLN A 10 -22.12 -4.13 6.43
N ARG A 11 -20.87 -3.87 6.05
CA ARG A 11 -20.49 -3.48 4.70
C ARG A 11 -19.19 -4.17 4.33
N ALA A 12 -18.95 -4.35 3.03
CA ALA A 12 -17.67 -4.81 2.54
C ALA A 12 -17.19 -3.86 1.43
N THR A 13 -15.93 -3.44 1.51
CA THR A 13 -15.34 -2.46 0.61
C THR A 13 -13.97 -2.91 0.14
N LEU A 14 -13.62 -2.58 -1.10
CA LEU A 14 -12.24 -2.54 -1.54
C LEU A 14 -11.65 -1.20 -1.11
N ASP A 15 -10.72 -1.23 -0.16
CA ASP A 15 -10.10 -0.01 0.35
C ASP A 15 -9.01 0.49 -0.61
N TYR A 16 -8.56 1.73 -0.41
CA TYR A 16 -7.55 2.38 -1.26
C TYR A 16 -6.20 1.64 -1.30
N ASP A 17 -5.93 0.81 -0.28
CA ASP A 17 -4.74 -0.04 -0.19
C ASP A 17 -4.89 -1.37 -0.96
N GLY A 18 -5.97 -1.54 -1.73
CA GLY A 18 -6.21 -2.71 -2.56
C GLY A 18 -6.71 -3.94 -1.80
N VAL A 19 -7.00 -3.82 -0.50
CA VAL A 19 -7.49 -4.95 0.31
C VAL A 19 -9.00 -4.87 0.49
N PHE A 20 -9.66 -6.00 0.21
CA PHE A 20 -11.08 -6.16 0.44
C PHE A 20 -11.35 -6.44 1.93
N ARG A 21 -12.07 -5.54 2.61
CA ARG A 21 -12.37 -5.64 4.04
C ARG A 21 -13.85 -5.66 4.32
N GLN A 22 -14.25 -6.47 5.29
CA GLN A 22 -15.58 -6.39 5.88
C GLN A 22 -15.54 -5.48 7.10
N TYR A 23 -16.44 -4.52 7.18
CA TYR A 23 -16.63 -3.64 8.32
C TYR A 23 -17.97 -3.90 9.01
N THR A 24 -18.00 -3.73 10.33
CA THR A 24 -19.20 -3.85 11.15
C THR A 24 -19.42 -2.61 12.00
N TYR A 25 -20.68 -2.25 12.21
CA TYR A 25 -21.09 -1.11 13.04
C TYR A 25 -22.20 -1.53 14.01
N PRO A 26 -22.05 -1.35 15.33
CA PRO A 26 -23.06 -1.77 16.32
C PRO A 26 -24.30 -0.89 16.26
N LYS A 27 -25.49 -1.50 16.16
CA LYS A 27 -26.76 -0.75 16.12
C LYS A 27 -27.16 -0.16 17.47
N SER A 28 -26.68 -0.74 18.57
CA SER A 28 -26.99 -0.34 19.95
C SER A 28 -26.34 0.97 20.39
N SER A 29 -25.29 1.43 19.69
CA SER A 29 -24.50 2.61 20.10
C SER A 29 -24.34 3.62 18.95
N PRO A 30 -25.43 4.18 18.40
CA PRO A 30 -25.36 5.03 17.21
C PRO A 30 -24.66 6.38 17.43
N SER A 31 -24.54 6.87 18.66
CA SER A 31 -23.90 8.15 18.97
C SER A 31 -22.37 8.09 19.10
N ASN A 32 -21.80 6.90 19.38
CA ASN A 32 -20.35 6.70 19.59
C ASN A 32 -19.77 5.52 18.80
N GLY A 33 -20.57 4.86 17.97
CA GLY A 33 -20.11 3.73 17.16
C GLY A 33 -19.14 4.18 16.07
N SER A 34 -18.12 3.37 15.80
CA SER A 34 -17.23 3.51 14.64
C SER A 34 -17.25 2.22 13.83
N TRP A 35 -17.03 2.34 12.52
CA TRP A 35 -16.86 1.19 11.66
C TRP A 35 -15.58 0.46 12.04
N SER A 36 -15.71 -0.80 12.44
CA SER A 36 -14.58 -1.64 12.83
C SER A 36 -14.34 -2.69 11.74
N ALA A 37 -13.10 -2.83 11.30
CA ALA A 37 -12.72 -3.88 10.36
C ALA A 37 -12.81 -5.25 11.04
N SER A 38 -13.36 -6.23 10.33
CA SER A 38 -13.52 -7.58 10.83
C SER A 38 -12.16 -8.26 10.89
N ARG A 39 -11.87 -8.92 12.02
CA ARG A 39 -10.59 -9.59 12.28
C ARG A 39 -10.16 -10.59 11.20
N TRP A 40 -11.12 -11.22 10.52
CA TRP A 40 -10.83 -12.20 9.48
C TRP A 40 -10.39 -11.57 8.15
N SER A 41 -10.70 -10.29 7.93
CA SER A 41 -10.27 -9.54 6.73
C SER A 41 -9.01 -8.69 6.96
N ILE A 42 -8.35 -8.84 8.12
CA ILE A 42 -7.07 -8.20 8.42
C ILE A 42 -5.97 -9.18 8.04
N LEU A 43 -5.17 -8.82 7.03
CA LEU A 43 -3.99 -9.59 6.63
C LEU A 43 -2.85 -9.35 7.66
N PRO A 44 -2.04 -10.38 8.00
CA PRO A 44 -0.96 -10.24 8.98
C PRO A 44 0.13 -9.25 8.53
N ASP A 45 0.53 -9.35 7.26
CA ASP A 45 1.41 -8.40 6.58
C ASP A 45 0.94 -8.19 5.14
N ILE A 46 0.34 -7.03 4.88
CA ILE A 46 -0.15 -6.67 3.55
C ILE A 46 1.00 -6.54 2.53
N CYS A 47 2.19 -6.10 2.97
CA CYS A 47 3.34 -5.93 2.10
C CYS A 47 3.90 -7.27 1.62
N GLN A 48 3.66 -8.36 2.37
CA GLN A 48 4.06 -9.71 1.97
C GLN A 48 2.94 -10.51 1.31
N ALA A 49 1.68 -10.16 1.56
CA ALA A 49 0.53 -10.93 1.09
C ALA A 49 0.23 -10.75 -0.41
N THR A 50 0.74 -9.69 -1.06
CA THR A 50 0.34 -9.28 -2.42
C THR A 50 1.50 -9.23 -3.40
N PHE A 51 2.47 -10.13 -3.30
CA PHE A 51 3.40 -10.38 -4.41
C PHE A 51 2.65 -11.21 -5.47
N GLY A 52 1.97 -10.52 -6.39
CA GLY A 52 1.51 -11.15 -7.62
C GLY A 52 2.66 -11.23 -8.63
N ASP A 53 2.59 -12.19 -9.55
CA ASP A 53 3.57 -12.31 -10.65
C ASP A 53 3.57 -11.07 -11.58
N TRP A 54 2.53 -10.23 -11.51
CA TRP A 54 2.29 -9.11 -12.40
C TRP A 54 1.84 -7.86 -11.64
N GLY A 55 2.32 -6.69 -12.08
CA GLY A 55 2.00 -5.38 -11.48
C GLY A 55 2.96 -4.99 -10.36
N SER A 56 2.80 -3.78 -9.83
CA SER A 56 3.67 -3.25 -8.77
C SER A 56 3.29 -3.73 -7.36
N GLY A 57 2.14 -4.41 -7.22
CA GLY A 57 1.57 -4.81 -5.94
C GLY A 57 0.84 -3.65 -5.25
N VAL A 58 0.85 -3.63 -3.92
CA VAL A 58 0.19 -2.60 -3.10
C VAL A 58 0.78 -1.21 -3.32
N CYS A 59 2.08 -1.13 -3.60
CA CYS A 59 2.76 0.13 -3.86
C CYS A 59 3.09 0.25 -5.34
N GLY A 60 3.04 1.47 -5.89
CA GLY A 60 3.36 1.73 -7.30
C GLY A 60 4.81 1.37 -7.66
N PHE A 61 5.13 1.40 -8.96
CA PHE A 61 6.47 1.08 -9.44
C PHE A 61 7.58 1.92 -8.76
N ASN A 62 8.76 1.33 -8.60
CA ASN A 62 9.95 1.92 -7.96
C ASN A 62 9.73 2.39 -6.51
N SER A 63 8.75 1.84 -5.82
CA SER A 63 8.50 2.10 -4.40
C SER A 63 8.47 0.79 -3.63
N TYR A 64 8.78 0.84 -2.34
CA TYR A 64 8.72 -0.32 -1.46
C TYR A 64 7.61 -0.14 -0.41
N CYS A 65 7.06 -1.27 0.03
CA CYS A 65 5.99 -1.32 1.02
C CYS A 65 6.58 -1.52 2.42
N LYS A 66 6.10 -0.73 3.37
CA LYS A 66 6.36 -0.89 4.81
C LYS A 66 5.03 -0.95 5.54
N GLN A 67 4.86 -1.90 6.45
CA GLN A 67 3.69 -1.92 7.32
C GLN A 67 3.86 -0.93 8.48
N ASN A 68 2.84 -0.13 8.73
CA ASN A 68 2.80 0.78 9.88
C ASN A 68 2.12 0.16 11.12
N GLU A 69 2.08 0.92 12.21
CA GLU A 69 1.55 0.47 13.51
C GLU A 69 0.08 0.00 13.43
N ASN A 70 -0.69 0.55 12.47
CA ASN A 70 -2.10 0.23 12.26
C ASN A 70 -2.32 -0.95 11.30
N GLN A 71 -1.28 -1.73 10.97
CA GLN A 71 -1.30 -2.77 9.94
C GLN A 71 -1.77 -2.26 8.57
N ARG A 72 -1.44 -1.01 8.24
CA ARG A 72 -1.69 -0.41 6.93
C ARG A 72 -0.37 -0.31 6.15
N PRO A 73 -0.41 -0.41 4.81
CA PRO A 73 0.77 -0.21 4.01
C PRO A 73 1.14 1.28 3.95
N GLU A 74 2.42 1.53 4.00
CA GLU A 74 3.06 2.79 3.64
C GLU A 74 3.98 2.53 2.46
N CYS A 75 3.75 3.27 1.37
CA CYS A 75 4.58 3.22 0.18
C CYS A 75 5.65 4.30 0.26
N LEU A 76 6.90 3.88 0.20
CA LEU A 76 8.06 4.75 0.38
C LEU A 76 8.96 4.69 -0.85
N CYS A 77 9.56 5.83 -1.19
CA CYS A 77 10.58 5.88 -2.22
C CYS A 77 11.94 5.48 -1.64
N PRO A 78 12.72 4.66 -2.36
CA PRO A 78 14.14 4.49 -2.02
C PRO A 78 14.88 5.83 -2.13
N PRO A 79 16.09 5.94 -1.58
CA PRO A 79 16.97 7.09 -1.83
C PRO A 79 17.03 7.39 -3.33
N GLY A 80 17.25 8.65 -3.74
CA GLY A 80 17.35 9.03 -5.16
C GLY A 80 16.07 8.83 -6.00
N TYR A 81 14.95 8.53 -5.35
CA TYR A 81 13.64 8.53 -5.97
C TYR A 81 12.73 9.53 -5.25
N SER A 82 11.77 10.07 -5.99
CA SER A 82 10.75 10.98 -5.48
C SER A 82 9.37 10.46 -5.87
N TYR A 83 8.34 10.79 -5.08
CA TYR A 83 6.97 10.40 -5.42
C TYR A 83 6.59 10.96 -6.80
N THR A 84 5.96 10.12 -7.62
CA THR A 84 5.41 10.56 -8.90
C THR A 84 4.31 11.61 -8.68
N ASP A 85 3.46 11.38 -7.68
CA ASP A 85 2.50 12.34 -7.16
C ASP A 85 2.62 12.42 -5.62
N PRO A 86 3.14 13.52 -5.06
CA PRO A 86 3.25 13.69 -3.60
C PRO A 86 1.91 13.65 -2.86
N LYS A 87 0.77 13.86 -3.55
CA LYS A 87 -0.57 13.75 -2.97
C LYS A 87 -1.09 12.32 -2.93
N ASN A 88 -0.44 11.40 -3.64
CA ASN A 88 -0.78 9.99 -3.69
C ASN A 88 0.48 9.13 -3.73
N THR A 89 0.99 8.78 -2.55
CA THR A 89 2.21 7.97 -2.40
C THR A 89 2.08 6.56 -2.96
N PHE A 90 0.87 6.05 -3.17
CA PHE A 90 0.61 4.75 -3.78
C PHE A 90 0.88 4.72 -5.29
N ASN A 91 0.98 5.88 -5.96
CA ASN A 91 1.32 5.95 -7.38
C ASN A 91 2.76 5.54 -7.70
N GLY A 92 3.58 5.29 -6.68
CA GLY A 92 4.98 4.91 -6.83
C GLY A 92 5.90 6.10 -7.03
N CYS A 93 7.12 5.79 -7.47
CA CYS A 93 8.21 6.75 -7.49
C CYS A 93 8.87 6.85 -8.87
N LYS A 94 9.53 7.99 -9.08
CA LYS A 94 10.37 8.28 -10.23
C LYS A 94 11.79 8.63 -9.77
N PRO A 95 12.82 8.27 -10.55
CA PRO A 95 14.19 8.64 -10.23
C PRO A 95 14.32 10.16 -10.24
N ASN A 96 15.10 10.71 -9.31
CA ASN A 96 15.50 12.11 -9.31
C ASN A 96 16.86 12.34 -10.01
N PHE A 97 17.37 11.31 -10.68
CA PHE A 97 18.62 11.28 -11.44
C PHE A 97 18.36 10.84 -12.89
N VAL A 98 19.33 11.10 -13.76
CA VAL A 98 19.29 10.62 -15.14
C VAL A 98 19.56 9.12 -15.14
N GLN A 99 18.58 8.34 -15.57
CA GLN A 99 18.75 6.89 -15.69
C GLN A 99 19.84 6.57 -16.70
N GLN A 100 20.67 5.58 -16.38
CA GLN A 100 21.64 5.05 -17.33
C GLN A 100 20.88 4.43 -18.49
N VAL A 101 21.12 4.93 -19.70
CA VAL A 101 20.65 4.30 -20.93
C VAL A 101 21.69 3.26 -21.31
N CYS A 102 21.28 2.02 -21.47
CA CYS A 102 22.15 0.96 -21.98
C CYS A 102 22.28 1.15 -23.50
N GLU A 103 23.02 2.16 -23.92
CA GLU A 103 23.53 2.31 -25.28
C GLU A 103 25.01 1.93 -25.27
N THR A 104 25.44 1.20 -26.30
CA THR A 104 26.77 0.56 -26.43
C THR A 104 27.97 1.52 -26.50
N ASP A 105 27.81 2.80 -26.13
CA ASP A 105 28.90 3.78 -26.06
C ASP A 105 29.08 4.32 -24.63
N GLU A 106 29.96 3.61 -23.93
CA GLU A 106 30.50 3.79 -22.56
C GLU A 106 31.11 5.18 -22.30
N ARG A 107 30.31 6.27 -22.26
CA ARG A 107 30.82 7.60 -21.89
C ARG A 107 29.98 8.45 -20.94
N ARG A 108 29.01 7.88 -20.22
CA ARG A 108 28.40 8.57 -19.07
C ARG A 108 28.33 7.67 -17.85
N ARG A 109 29.45 7.57 -17.13
CA ARG A 109 29.44 7.15 -15.72
C ARG A 109 28.68 8.22 -14.92
N VAL A 110 27.42 7.98 -14.66
CA VAL A 110 26.72 8.60 -13.54
C VAL A 110 26.82 7.61 -12.40
N ASP A 111 27.29 8.08 -11.24
CA ASP A 111 27.53 7.27 -10.04
C ASP A 111 26.36 6.31 -9.82
N GLY A 112 26.71 5.02 -9.71
CA GLY A 112 25.74 3.94 -9.58
C GLY A 112 24.83 4.14 -8.37
N PHE A 113 23.59 3.69 -8.52
CA PHE A 113 22.64 3.70 -7.41
C PHE A 113 23.02 2.60 -6.41
N GLU A 114 23.51 2.96 -5.24
CA GLU A 114 23.80 2.00 -4.16
C GLU A 114 22.61 1.97 -3.20
N MET A 115 21.97 0.80 -3.06
CA MET A 115 20.97 0.58 -2.02
C MET A 115 21.71 0.34 -0.71
N GLN A 116 21.73 1.34 0.16
CA GLN A 116 22.32 1.27 1.50
C GLN A 116 21.40 0.51 2.47
#